data_AF-A0A133Y4N9-F1
#
_entry.id   AF-A0A133Y4N9-F1
#
_cell.length_a   1.000
_cell.length_b   1.000
_cell.length_c   1.000
_cell.angle_alpha   90.00
_cell.angle_beta   90.00
_cell.angle_gamma   90.00
#
_symmetry.space_group_name_H-M   'P 1'
#
loop_
_entity.id
_entity.type
_entity.pdbx_description
1 polymer ?
#
loop_
_entity_poly.entity_id
_entity_poly.type
_entity_poly.pdbx_seq_one_letter_code
_entity_poly.pdbx_strand_id
1 'polypeptide(L)'
;MKDHDISLLNYNFNCFFQYCIQKYNIQVISHHFSNHKIEGLTVIDELGVSISYEKDNPIVKQNFTLCHELGHFILKHEGTYFAESIDNQENLLEREANIFSATVLMPDIVLLSKIYYSCDTFQHIQNSLDVSKQALFFRLLDLLREYYPDQESTIKQAIDAYIDGQNASLLLLFHSVKEHIITEFNYYQTSLIKKIEPSISKRGFVTSQEYPELLNQKNWKTIKDCHDNLKVWLVYNKGKSIAYVWDKNRLTDKEARQKAELKLLLM
;
A
#
# COMPACT_ATOMS: atom_id res chain seq x y z
N MET A 1 0.91 -3.76 -2.80
CA MET A 1 0.00 -4.45 -3.74
C MET A 1 0.68 -4.69 -5.09
N LYS A 2 0.88 -3.67 -5.94
CA LYS A 2 1.47 -3.86 -7.28
C LYS A 2 2.88 -4.43 -7.31
N ASP A 3 3.77 -3.92 -6.46
CA ASP A 3 5.19 -4.34 -6.44
C ASP A 3 5.38 -5.84 -6.13
N HIS A 4 4.39 -6.47 -5.48
CA HIS A 4 4.44 -7.85 -5.02
C HIS A 4 3.30 -8.70 -5.60
N ASP A 5 2.62 -8.20 -6.65
CA ASP A 5 1.48 -8.86 -7.33
C ASP A 5 0.43 -9.43 -6.36
N ILE A 6 0.12 -8.66 -5.30
CA ILE A 6 -0.82 -9.10 -4.27
C ILE A 6 -2.23 -9.08 -4.87
N SER A 7 -2.90 -10.24 -4.83
CA SER A 7 -4.31 -10.37 -5.22
C SER A 7 -5.19 -9.42 -4.41
N LEU A 8 -6.04 -8.66 -5.11
CA LEU A 8 -7.00 -7.74 -4.48
C LEU A 8 -8.07 -8.49 -3.68
N LEU A 9 -8.47 -9.68 -4.14
CA LEU A 9 -9.47 -10.51 -3.46
C LEU A 9 -8.93 -11.19 -2.20
N ASN A 10 -7.64 -11.51 -2.20
CA ASN A 10 -6.93 -12.10 -1.05
C ASN A 10 -6.04 -11.06 -0.34
N TYR A 11 -6.41 -9.78 -0.42
CA TYR A 11 -5.66 -8.71 0.21
C TYR A 11 -5.63 -8.90 1.74
N ASN A 12 -4.44 -8.69 2.31
CA ASN A 12 -4.26 -8.60 3.76
C ASN A 12 -3.28 -7.47 4.08
N PHE A 13 -3.64 -6.63 5.04
CA PHE A 13 -2.85 -5.45 5.42
C PHE A 13 -1.46 -5.83 5.96
N ASN A 14 -1.29 -7.04 6.50
CA ASN A 14 -0.06 -7.51 7.11
C ASN A 14 1.12 -7.43 6.13
N CYS A 15 0.91 -7.61 4.82
CA CYS A 15 1.97 -7.43 3.84
C CYS A 15 2.57 -6.00 3.86
N PHE A 16 1.71 -4.98 3.94
CA PHE A 16 2.15 -3.59 4.04
C PHE A 16 2.73 -3.29 5.42
N PHE A 17 2.06 -3.76 6.48
CA PHE A 17 2.49 -3.57 7.85
C PHE A 17 3.90 -4.12 8.09
N GLN A 18 4.14 -5.40 7.76
CA GLN A 18 5.45 -6.05 7.91
C GLN A 18 6.55 -5.36 7.09
N TYR A 19 6.22 -4.88 5.88
CA TYR A 19 7.16 -4.10 5.07
C TYR A 19 7.61 -2.84 5.82
N CYS A 20 6.67 -2.10 6.43
CA CYS A 20 7.02 -0.92 7.23
C CYS A 20 7.84 -1.29 8.48
N ILE A 21 7.43 -2.33 9.21
CA ILE A 21 8.15 -2.81 10.39
C ILE A 21 9.61 -3.13 10.06
N GLN A 22 9.85 -3.88 8.97
CA GLN A 22 11.21 -4.24 8.54
C GLN A 22 11.99 -3.03 8.04
N LYS A 23 11.37 -2.18 7.21
CA LYS A 23 12.03 -1.03 6.60
C LYS A 23 12.50 -0.01 7.62
N TYR A 24 11.72 0.21 8.67
CA TYR A 24 11.98 1.22 9.69
C TYR A 24 12.50 0.61 11.01
N ASN A 25 12.76 -0.70 11.04
CA ASN A 25 13.22 -1.43 12.22
C ASN A 25 12.35 -1.17 13.46
N ILE A 26 11.03 -1.18 13.28
CA ILE A 26 10.06 -0.91 14.35
C ILE A 26 9.91 -2.16 15.22
N GLN A 27 9.92 -2.00 16.54
CA GLN A 27 9.60 -3.09 17.45
C GLN A 27 8.09 -3.14 17.72
N VAL A 28 7.45 -4.30 17.53
CA VAL A 28 6.02 -4.48 17.84
C VAL A 28 5.91 -5.27 19.13
N ILE A 29 5.25 -4.70 20.15
CA ILE A 29 5.22 -5.24 21.51
C ILE A 29 3.77 -5.40 21.96
N SER A 30 3.37 -6.65 22.23
CA SER A 30 2.07 -6.91 22.85
C SER A 30 2.11 -6.57 24.33
N HIS A 31 1.16 -5.75 24.78
CA HIS A 31 1.05 -5.32 26.16
C HIS A 31 -0.27 -5.78 26.77
N HIS A 32 -0.31 -5.82 28.10
CA HIS A 32 -1.56 -5.79 28.86
C HIS A 32 -1.56 -4.50 29.67
N PHE A 33 -2.33 -3.52 29.23
CA PHE A 33 -2.44 -2.24 29.90
C PHE A 33 -3.41 -2.40 31.07
N SER A 34 -2.87 -2.34 32.29
CA SER A 34 -3.65 -2.49 33.53
C SER A 34 -4.72 -1.40 33.71
N ASN A 35 -4.62 -0.32 32.93
CA ASN A 35 -5.57 0.78 32.86
C ASN A 35 -6.26 0.73 31.48
N HIS A 36 -7.57 0.44 31.45
CA HIS A 36 -8.39 0.30 30.24
C HIS A 36 -8.55 1.57 29.38
N LYS A 37 -7.66 2.55 29.54
CA LYS A 37 -7.62 3.81 28.79
C LYS A 37 -6.54 3.81 27.69
N ILE A 38 -5.71 2.78 27.62
CA ILE A 38 -4.64 2.69 26.62
C ILE A 38 -4.89 1.43 25.80
N GLU A 39 -5.16 1.62 24.51
CA GLU A 39 -5.38 0.52 23.57
C GLU A 39 -4.15 0.29 22.69
N GLY A 40 -3.39 1.35 22.40
CA GLY A 40 -2.16 1.35 21.62
C GLY A 40 -1.22 2.48 22.05
N LEU A 41 0.06 2.34 21.70
CA LEU A 41 1.08 3.35 21.97
C LEU A 41 2.24 3.26 20.98
N THR A 42 2.61 4.39 20.37
CA THR A 42 3.84 4.56 19.60
C THR A 42 4.88 5.35 20.40
N VAL A 43 6.09 4.81 20.54
CA VAL A 43 7.23 5.48 21.18
C VAL A 43 8.36 5.63 20.17
N ILE A 44 8.90 6.85 20.06
CA ILE A 44 10.03 7.20 19.19
C ILE A 44 11.07 7.89 20.07
N ASP A 45 12.22 7.27 20.24
CA ASP A 45 13.31 7.78 21.07
C ASP A 45 14.70 7.48 20.46
N GLU A 46 15.76 7.75 21.22
CA GLU A 46 17.15 7.51 20.79
C GLU A 46 17.48 6.02 20.56
N LEU A 47 16.70 5.10 21.13
CA LEU A 47 16.87 3.65 21.00
C LEU A 47 16.11 3.09 19.78
N GLY A 48 15.13 3.82 19.27
CA GLY A 48 14.43 3.49 18.03
C GLY A 48 12.94 3.76 18.09
N VAL A 49 12.17 2.96 17.35
CA VAL A 49 10.71 3.08 17.25
C VAL A 49 10.07 1.81 17.76
N SER A 50 9.05 1.96 18.60
CA SER A 50 8.21 0.84 19.05
C SER A 50 6.73 1.16 18.93
N ILE A 51 5.94 0.13 18.60
CA ILE A 51 4.48 0.16 18.55
C ILE A 51 3.97 -0.91 19.53
N SER A 52 3.06 -0.51 20.40
CA SER A 52 2.44 -1.36 21.41
C SER A 52 0.94 -1.42 21.22
N TYR A 53 0.33 -2.54 21.60
CA TYR A 53 -1.12 -2.75 21.53
C TYR A 53 -1.62 -3.66 22.65
N GLU A 54 -2.89 -3.50 23.05
CA GLU A 54 -3.54 -4.36 24.04
C GLU A 54 -3.81 -5.75 23.45
N LYS A 55 -3.15 -6.76 24.03
CA LYS A 55 -3.16 -8.14 23.51
C LYS A 55 -4.48 -8.87 23.74
N ASP A 56 -5.26 -8.46 24.75
CA ASP A 56 -6.51 -9.15 25.11
C ASP A 56 -7.71 -8.63 24.30
N ASN A 57 -7.51 -7.61 23.47
CA ASN A 57 -8.53 -7.14 22.53
C ASN A 57 -8.86 -8.18 21.45
N PRO A 58 -10.07 -8.12 20.86
CA PRO A 58 -10.36 -8.87 19.65
C PRO A 58 -9.38 -8.54 18.51
N ILE A 59 -9.02 -9.53 17.69
CA ILE A 59 -8.08 -9.36 16.55
C ILE A 59 -8.43 -8.17 15.67
N VAL A 60 -9.70 -7.96 15.36
CA VAL A 60 -10.14 -6.83 14.52
C VAL A 60 -9.81 -5.46 15.12
N LYS A 61 -9.79 -5.36 16.45
CA LYS A 61 -9.41 -4.13 17.17
C LYS A 61 -7.90 -4.01 17.23
N GLN A 62 -7.18 -5.10 17.51
CA GLN A 62 -5.70 -5.12 17.45
C GLN A 62 -5.19 -4.66 16.08
N ASN A 63 -5.76 -5.16 14.99
CA ASN A 63 -5.39 -4.78 13.62
C ASN A 63 -5.59 -3.28 13.36
N PHE A 64 -6.72 -2.74 13.80
CA PHE A 64 -7.01 -1.31 13.68
C PHE A 64 -6.02 -0.45 14.48
N THR A 65 -5.76 -0.82 15.74
CA THR A 65 -4.78 -0.15 16.60
C THR A 65 -3.38 -0.19 16.00
N LEU A 66 -2.90 -1.36 15.57
CA LEU A 66 -1.57 -1.49 14.96
C LEU A 66 -1.39 -0.58 13.74
N CYS A 67 -2.38 -0.53 12.85
CA CYS A 67 -2.35 0.35 11.69
C CYS A 67 -2.49 1.84 12.07
N HIS A 68 -3.26 2.16 13.11
CA HIS A 68 -3.41 3.52 13.63
C HIS A 68 -2.08 4.05 14.19
N GLU A 69 -1.42 3.27 15.04
CA GLU A 69 -0.10 3.58 15.59
C GLU A 69 0.97 3.72 14.48
N LEU A 70 0.94 2.81 13.49
CA LEU A 70 1.79 2.96 12.31
C LEU A 70 1.47 4.25 11.54
N GLY A 71 0.21 4.68 11.50
CA GLY A 71 -0.23 5.94 10.93
C GLY A 71 0.44 7.14 11.59
N HIS A 72 0.45 7.19 12.92
CA HIS A 72 1.18 8.24 13.66
C HIS A 72 2.65 8.30 13.27
N PHE A 73 3.32 7.14 13.20
CA PHE A 73 4.72 7.07 12.81
C PHE A 73 4.95 7.57 11.37
N ILE A 74 4.18 7.05 10.40
CA ILE A 74 4.36 7.37 8.97
C ILE A 74 4.02 8.83 8.65
N LEU A 75 2.97 9.36 9.28
CA LEU A 75 2.53 10.75 9.12
C LEU A 75 3.33 11.74 9.97
N LYS A 76 4.28 11.24 10.79
CA LYS A 76 5.18 12.05 11.63
C LYS A 76 4.44 12.95 12.62
N HIS A 77 3.40 12.43 13.24
CA HIS A 77 2.68 13.14 14.30
C HIS A 77 3.62 13.37 15.50
N GLU A 78 3.73 14.61 15.98
CA GLU A 78 4.58 14.97 17.13
C GLU A 78 3.84 14.71 18.45
N GLY A 79 4.43 13.91 19.35
CA GLY A 79 3.90 13.64 20.69
C GLY A 79 4.00 12.16 21.07
N THR A 80 4.92 11.82 21.98
CA THR A 80 5.33 10.45 22.30
C THR A 80 4.44 9.70 23.29
N TYR A 81 3.18 10.09 23.49
CA TYR A 81 2.27 9.37 24.39
C TYR A 81 0.83 9.45 23.88
N PHE A 82 0.38 8.42 23.17
CA PHE A 82 -1.05 8.21 22.96
C PHE A 82 -1.60 7.36 24.11
N ALA A 83 -2.48 7.97 24.89
CA ALA A 83 -3.44 7.25 25.73
C ALA A 83 -4.80 7.59 25.13
N GLU A 84 -5.59 6.59 24.80
CA GLU A 84 -6.95 6.73 24.27
C GLU A 84 -7.86 7.25 25.40
N SER A 85 -7.68 8.51 25.81
CA SER A 85 -8.70 9.20 26.57
C SER A 85 -9.80 9.59 25.59
N ILE A 86 -11.00 9.11 25.87
CA ILE A 86 -12.27 9.37 25.18
C ILE A 86 -12.49 10.87 24.84
N ASP A 87 -11.79 11.79 25.50
CA ASP A 87 -11.83 13.24 25.31
C ASP A 87 -11.05 13.81 24.09
N ASN A 88 -10.31 13.00 23.31
CA ASN A 88 -9.42 13.51 22.24
C ASN A 88 -9.88 13.29 20.78
N GLN A 89 -11.12 12.82 20.53
CA GLN A 89 -11.62 12.54 19.17
C GLN A 89 -11.72 13.77 18.24
N GLU A 90 -11.62 14.99 18.77
CA GLU A 90 -11.57 16.23 17.97
C GLU A 90 -10.15 16.59 17.49
N ASN A 91 -9.12 15.86 17.92
CA ASN A 91 -7.75 16.10 17.50
C ASN A 91 -7.54 15.67 16.03
N LEU A 92 -7.02 16.59 15.21
CA LEU A 92 -6.76 16.36 13.79
C LEU A 92 -5.82 15.17 13.56
N LEU A 93 -4.78 15.01 14.40
CA LEU A 93 -3.79 13.94 14.27
C LEU A 93 -4.42 12.55 14.46
N GLU A 94 -5.38 12.44 15.39
CA GLU A 94 -6.12 11.19 15.64
C GLU A 94 -7.03 10.83 14.47
N ARG A 95 -7.67 11.85 13.89
CA ARG A 95 -8.51 11.66 12.69
C ARG A 95 -7.65 11.21 11.51
N GLU A 96 -6.48 11.80 11.32
CA GLU A 96 -5.53 11.40 10.28
C GLU A 96 -5.04 9.96 10.46
N ALA A 97 -4.68 9.56 11.69
CA ALA A 97 -4.28 8.18 11.99
C ALA A 97 -5.42 7.17 11.80
N ASN A 98 -6.65 7.54 12.15
CA ASN A 98 -7.85 6.73 11.89
C ASN A 98 -8.11 6.55 10.39
N ILE A 99 -7.99 7.62 9.60
CA ILE A 99 -8.12 7.56 8.13
C ILE A 99 -7.01 6.66 7.56
N PHE A 100 -5.76 6.83 8.03
CA PHE A 100 -4.64 5.98 7.61
C PHE A 100 -4.94 4.51 7.89
N SER A 101 -5.37 4.18 9.10
CA SER A 101 -5.69 2.80 9.50
C SER A 101 -6.80 2.20 8.64
N ALA A 102 -7.90 2.92 8.45
CA ALA A 102 -9.02 2.48 7.63
C ALA A 102 -8.63 2.29 6.15
N THR A 103 -7.76 3.16 5.62
CA THR A 103 -7.28 3.09 4.23
C THR A 103 -6.35 1.92 4.01
N VAL A 104 -5.45 1.66 4.97
CA VAL A 104 -4.54 0.50 4.93
C VAL A 104 -5.32 -0.80 5.08
N LEU A 105 -6.26 -0.90 6.02
CA LEU A 105 -7.03 -2.13 6.22
C LEU A 105 -7.99 -2.42 5.06
N MET A 106 -8.56 -1.37 4.46
CA MET A 106 -9.60 -1.47 3.45
C MET A 106 -9.35 -0.50 2.28
N PRO A 107 -8.37 -0.78 1.40
CA PRO A 107 -8.08 0.09 0.25
C PRO A 107 -9.26 0.19 -0.73
N ASP A 108 -9.45 1.33 -1.41
CA ASP A 108 -10.61 1.55 -2.31
C ASP A 108 -10.68 0.48 -3.40
N ILE A 109 -9.54 0.15 -4.00
CA ILE A 109 -9.44 -0.87 -5.05
C ILE A 109 -9.82 -2.28 -4.55
N VAL A 110 -9.54 -2.58 -3.28
CA VAL A 110 -9.89 -3.85 -2.64
C VAL A 110 -11.38 -3.89 -2.35
N LEU A 111 -11.94 -2.80 -1.82
CA LEU A 111 -13.39 -2.68 -1.61
C LEU A 111 -14.17 -2.75 -2.92
N LEU A 112 -13.72 -2.06 -3.97
CA LEU A 112 -14.30 -2.15 -5.30
C LEU A 112 -14.25 -3.60 -5.82
N SER A 113 -13.10 -4.27 -5.70
CA SER A 113 -12.94 -5.67 -6.12
C SER A 113 -13.91 -6.61 -5.41
N LYS A 114 -14.03 -6.50 -4.08
CA LYS A 114 -14.86 -7.37 -3.25
C LYS A 114 -16.36 -7.08 -3.39
N ILE A 115 -16.74 -5.79 -3.34
CA ILE A 115 -18.14 -5.38 -3.36
C ILE A 115 -18.70 -5.44 -4.79
N TYR A 116 -18.06 -4.78 -5.74
CA TYR A 116 -18.65 -4.59 -7.07
C TYR A 116 -18.41 -5.77 -8.03
N TYR A 117 -17.20 -6.34 -8.01
CA TYR A 117 -16.84 -7.41 -8.95
C TYR A 117 -17.11 -8.80 -8.40
N SER A 118 -16.82 -9.05 -7.11
CA SER A 118 -17.10 -10.33 -6.47
C SER A 118 -18.48 -10.43 -5.84
N CYS A 119 -19.18 -9.30 -5.65
CA CYS A 119 -20.49 -9.25 -4.99
C CYS A 119 -20.48 -9.89 -3.59
N ASP A 120 -19.37 -9.78 -2.88
CA ASP A 120 -19.22 -10.32 -1.53
C ASP A 120 -20.27 -9.71 -0.59
N THR A 121 -20.67 -10.44 0.46
CA THR A 121 -21.56 -9.91 1.49
C THR A 121 -20.79 -9.05 2.49
N PHE A 122 -21.48 -8.15 3.20
CA PHE A 122 -20.85 -7.29 4.22
C PHE A 122 -20.06 -8.12 5.25
N GLN A 123 -20.67 -9.20 5.77
CA GLN A 123 -20.03 -10.11 6.72
C GLN A 123 -18.81 -10.83 6.12
N HIS A 124 -18.87 -11.22 4.84
CA HIS A 124 -17.73 -11.85 4.19
C HIS A 124 -16.55 -10.89 4.10
N ILE A 125 -16.79 -9.62 3.74
CA ILE A 125 -15.74 -8.60 3.66
C ILE A 125 -15.12 -8.35 5.04
N GLN A 126 -15.95 -8.16 6.08
CA GLN A 126 -15.48 -7.99 7.45
C GLN A 126 -14.52 -9.10 7.89
N ASN A 127 -14.93 -10.35 7.65
CA ASN A 127 -14.13 -11.52 8.01
C ASN A 127 -12.86 -11.63 7.16
N SER A 128 -12.95 -11.33 5.86
CA SER A 128 -11.79 -11.47 4.96
C SER A 128 -10.72 -10.40 5.18
N LEU A 129 -11.09 -9.23 5.71
CA LEU A 129 -10.19 -8.12 5.99
C LEU A 129 -9.87 -7.99 7.50
N ASP A 130 -10.43 -8.87 8.33
CA ASP A 130 -10.31 -8.84 9.79
C ASP A 130 -10.62 -7.45 10.39
N VAL A 131 -11.77 -6.89 10.04
CA VAL A 131 -12.23 -5.55 10.49
C VAL A 131 -13.57 -5.59 11.21
N SER A 132 -13.79 -4.62 12.10
CA SER A 132 -15.07 -4.48 12.80
C SER A 132 -16.18 -3.98 11.87
N LYS A 133 -17.44 -4.22 12.25
CA LYS A 133 -18.63 -3.71 11.54
C LYS A 133 -18.57 -2.19 11.41
N GLN A 134 -18.21 -1.53 12.50
CA GLN A 134 -18.12 -0.08 12.57
C GLN A 134 -17.03 0.46 11.63
N ALA A 135 -15.84 -0.15 11.62
CA ALA A 135 -14.76 0.27 10.74
C ALA A 135 -15.16 0.16 9.26
N LEU A 136 -15.76 -0.97 8.86
CA LEU A 136 -16.21 -1.15 7.47
C LEU A 136 -17.34 -0.18 7.10
N PHE A 137 -18.29 0.07 8.00
CA PHE A 137 -19.37 1.04 7.77
C PHE A 137 -18.81 2.44 7.50
N PHE A 138 -17.97 2.96 8.41
CA PHE A 138 -17.42 4.32 8.25
C PHE A 138 -16.47 4.41 7.07
N ARG A 139 -15.73 3.34 6.77
CA ARG A 139 -14.86 3.31 5.60
C ARG A 139 -15.64 3.44 4.29
N LEU A 140 -16.76 2.73 4.15
CA LEU A 140 -17.62 2.84 2.97
C LEU A 140 -18.29 4.20 2.87
N LEU A 141 -18.72 4.75 4.00
CA LEU A 141 -19.28 6.10 4.06
C LEU A 141 -18.25 7.14 3.61
N ASP A 142 -17.04 7.07 4.13
CA ASP A 142 -15.95 8.00 3.83
C ASP A 142 -15.47 7.88 2.37
N LEU A 143 -15.44 6.65 1.82
CA LEU A 143 -15.16 6.42 0.40
C LEU A 143 -16.19 7.12 -0.49
N LEU A 144 -17.47 6.84 -0.23
CA LEU A 144 -18.53 7.26 -1.14
C LEU A 144 -18.86 8.75 -1.01
N ARG A 145 -18.72 9.35 0.18
CA ARG A 145 -18.98 10.79 0.35
C ARG A 145 -18.03 11.66 -0.45
N GLU A 146 -16.82 11.18 -0.77
CA GLU A 146 -15.88 11.89 -1.63
C GLU A 146 -16.44 12.08 -3.04
N TYR A 147 -17.13 11.07 -3.56
CA TYR A 147 -17.74 11.09 -4.89
C TYR A 147 -19.18 11.64 -4.88
N TYR A 148 -19.85 11.65 -3.72
CA TYR A 148 -21.23 12.09 -3.55
C TYR A 148 -21.41 12.98 -2.30
N PRO A 149 -20.85 14.20 -2.28
CA PRO A 149 -20.77 15.05 -1.08
C PRO A 149 -22.12 15.43 -0.45
N ASP A 150 -23.19 15.50 -1.25
CA ASP A 150 -24.54 15.89 -0.78
C ASP A 150 -25.51 14.71 -0.59
N GLN A 151 -25.00 13.47 -0.65
CA GLN A 151 -25.84 12.26 -0.60
C GLN A 151 -25.58 11.38 0.63
N GLU A 152 -25.11 11.96 1.74
CA GLU A 152 -24.73 11.21 2.94
C GLU A 152 -25.86 10.29 3.45
N SER A 153 -27.10 10.78 3.49
CA SER A 153 -28.26 9.98 3.90
C SER A 153 -28.49 8.78 2.97
N THR A 154 -28.36 8.98 1.66
CA THR A 154 -28.53 7.92 0.65
C THR A 154 -27.42 6.88 0.76
N ILE A 155 -26.17 7.32 0.98
CA ILE A 155 -25.03 6.43 1.20
C ILE A 155 -25.26 5.58 2.46
N LYS A 156 -25.63 6.21 3.59
CA LYS A 156 -25.90 5.49 4.85
C LYS A 156 -26.98 4.43 4.66
N GLN A 157 -28.10 4.78 4.03
CA GLN A 157 -29.17 3.83 3.72
C GLN A 157 -28.70 2.67 2.83
N ALA A 158 -27.86 2.93 1.83
CA ALA A 158 -27.30 1.88 0.98
C ALA A 158 -26.36 0.94 1.76
N ILE A 159 -25.57 1.46 2.70
CA ILE A 159 -24.70 0.65 3.55
C ILE A 159 -25.52 -0.16 4.57
N ASP A 160 -26.53 0.44 5.19
CA ASP A 160 -27.44 -0.27 6.11
C ASP A 160 -28.17 -1.41 5.40
N ALA A 161 -28.70 -1.17 4.19
CA ALA A 161 -29.30 -2.21 3.37
C ALA A 161 -28.29 -3.33 3.05
N TYR A 162 -27.03 -2.99 2.78
CA TYR A 162 -25.97 -3.96 2.51
C TYR A 162 -25.58 -4.79 3.74
N ILE A 163 -25.58 -4.19 4.93
CA ILE A 163 -25.45 -4.90 6.21
C ILE A 163 -26.57 -5.93 6.37
N ASP A 164 -27.80 -5.58 5.95
CA ASP A 164 -28.97 -6.47 5.99
C ASP A 164 -29.02 -7.47 4.82
N GLY A 165 -27.98 -7.50 3.97
CA GLY A 165 -27.82 -8.46 2.86
C GLY A 165 -28.34 -7.98 1.51
N GLN A 166 -28.83 -6.74 1.39
CA GLN A 166 -29.28 -6.14 0.14
C GLN A 166 -28.17 -5.28 -0.48
N ASN A 167 -27.57 -5.73 -1.58
CA ASN A 167 -26.40 -5.06 -2.18
C ASN A 167 -26.72 -4.10 -3.34
N ALA A 168 -27.95 -4.11 -3.87
CA ALA A 168 -28.28 -3.41 -5.13
C ALA A 168 -27.95 -1.90 -5.11
N SER A 169 -28.38 -1.18 -4.06
CA SER A 169 -28.12 0.26 -3.94
C SER A 169 -26.63 0.58 -3.84
N LEU A 170 -25.88 -0.22 -3.08
CA LEU A 170 -24.45 -0.04 -2.94
C LEU A 170 -23.70 -0.34 -4.24
N LEU A 171 -24.09 -1.38 -4.97
CA LEU A 171 -23.53 -1.72 -6.29
C LEU A 171 -23.74 -0.60 -7.31
N LEU A 172 -24.90 0.07 -7.28
CA LEU A 172 -25.16 1.23 -8.16
C LEU A 172 -24.24 2.41 -7.84
N LEU A 173 -23.98 2.69 -6.57
CA LEU A 173 -23.02 3.72 -6.16
C LEU A 173 -21.59 3.35 -6.63
N PHE A 174 -21.15 2.11 -6.40
CA PHE A 174 -19.85 1.66 -6.88
C PHE A 174 -19.74 1.67 -8.41
N HIS A 175 -20.83 1.41 -9.13
CA HIS A 175 -20.83 1.43 -10.59
C HIS A 175 -20.40 2.78 -11.18
N SER A 176 -20.86 3.90 -10.60
CA SER A 176 -20.53 5.22 -11.15
C SER A 176 -19.11 5.67 -10.83
N VAL A 177 -18.48 5.13 -9.77
CA VAL A 177 -17.14 5.54 -9.32
C VAL A 177 -16.03 4.56 -9.72
N LYS A 178 -16.37 3.34 -10.17
CA LYS A 178 -15.38 2.28 -10.45
C LYS A 178 -14.24 2.72 -11.37
N GLU A 179 -14.54 3.49 -12.42
CA GLU A 179 -13.52 3.89 -13.39
C GLU A 179 -12.52 4.88 -12.79
N HIS A 180 -12.97 5.75 -11.87
CA HIS A 180 -12.08 6.66 -11.13
C HIS A 180 -11.15 5.87 -10.22
N ILE A 181 -11.68 4.98 -9.38
CA ILE A 181 -10.89 4.13 -8.48
C ILE A 181 -9.87 3.27 -9.25
N ILE A 182 -10.29 2.66 -10.37
CA ILE A 182 -9.40 1.87 -11.23
C ILE A 182 -8.31 2.75 -11.84
N THR A 183 -8.66 3.95 -12.30
CA THR A 183 -7.72 4.90 -12.91
C THR A 183 -6.71 5.39 -11.88
N GLU A 184 -7.14 5.78 -10.68
CA GLU A 184 -6.25 6.20 -9.60
C GLU A 184 -5.33 5.07 -9.14
N PHE A 185 -5.87 3.86 -8.97
CA PHE A 185 -5.05 2.70 -8.68
C PHE A 185 -4.03 2.46 -9.80
N ASN A 186 -4.44 2.55 -11.07
CA ASN A 186 -3.57 2.35 -12.24
C ASN A 186 -2.54 3.45 -12.44
N TYR A 187 -2.85 4.69 -12.05
CA TYR A 187 -1.96 5.84 -12.11
C TYR A 187 -0.66 5.59 -11.32
N TYR A 188 -0.75 4.91 -10.18
CA TYR A 188 0.44 4.42 -9.49
C TYR A 188 1.11 3.31 -10.30
N GLN A 189 2.09 3.65 -11.12
CA GLN A 189 2.93 2.68 -11.81
C GLN A 189 4.12 2.32 -10.91
N THR A 190 4.33 1.03 -10.62
CA THR A 190 5.54 0.56 -9.95
C THR A 190 6.75 1.14 -10.68
N SER A 191 7.57 1.92 -9.96
CA SER A 191 8.74 2.57 -10.54
C SER A 191 9.60 1.53 -11.25
N LEU A 192 10.12 1.85 -12.43
CA LEU A 192 10.97 0.94 -13.20
C LEU A 192 12.12 0.37 -12.36
N ILE A 193 12.68 1.19 -11.45
CA ILE A 193 13.70 0.77 -10.48
C ILE A 193 13.26 -0.42 -9.65
N LYS A 194 12.11 -0.32 -8.96
CA LYS A 194 11.58 -1.44 -8.16
C LYS A 194 11.33 -2.70 -8.98
N LYS A 195 10.95 -2.58 -10.26
CA LYS A 195 10.77 -3.74 -11.14
C LYS A 195 12.08 -4.46 -11.47
N ILE A 196 13.16 -3.69 -11.68
CA ILE A 196 14.45 -4.24 -12.11
C ILE A 196 15.37 -4.62 -10.94
N GLU A 197 15.16 -4.04 -9.76
CA GLU A 197 16.02 -4.20 -8.58
C GLU A 197 16.22 -5.66 -8.14
N PRO A 198 15.19 -6.54 -8.08
CA PRO A 198 15.41 -7.96 -7.76
C PRO A 198 16.29 -8.66 -8.80
N SER A 199 16.08 -8.34 -10.08
CA SER A 199 16.84 -8.90 -11.20
C SER A 199 18.29 -8.42 -11.20
N ILE A 200 18.54 -7.14 -10.91
CA ILE A 200 19.87 -6.57 -10.75
C ILE A 200 20.56 -7.15 -9.51
N SER A 201 19.88 -7.25 -8.38
CA SER A 201 20.44 -7.83 -7.15
C SER A 201 20.87 -9.29 -7.35
N LYS A 202 20.14 -10.04 -8.19
CA LYS A 202 20.48 -11.43 -8.52
C LYS A 202 21.56 -11.57 -9.60
N ARG A 203 21.50 -10.79 -10.69
CA ARG A 203 22.33 -10.99 -11.90
C ARG A 203 23.33 -9.87 -12.20
N GLY A 204 23.19 -8.72 -11.54
CA GLY A 204 23.96 -7.49 -11.80
C GLY A 204 23.63 -6.81 -13.14
N PHE A 205 22.64 -7.29 -13.89
CA PHE A 205 22.37 -6.87 -15.26
C PHE A 205 20.94 -7.18 -15.70
N VAL A 206 20.30 -6.24 -16.41
CA VAL A 206 18.99 -6.38 -17.05
C VAL A 206 18.94 -5.64 -18.38
N THR A 207 18.01 -6.01 -19.27
CA THR A 207 17.83 -5.36 -20.58
C THR A 207 16.38 -5.02 -20.89
N SER A 208 16.18 -4.19 -21.92
CA SER A 208 14.86 -3.84 -22.43
C SER A 208 14.10 -4.97 -23.12
N GLN A 209 14.74 -6.14 -23.28
CA GLN A 209 14.04 -7.36 -23.70
C GLN A 209 13.15 -7.89 -22.56
N GLU A 210 13.60 -7.75 -21.32
CA GLU A 210 12.87 -8.14 -20.12
C GLU A 210 12.00 -6.98 -19.59
N TYR A 211 12.50 -5.74 -19.73
CA TYR A 211 11.84 -4.54 -19.23
C TYR A 211 11.79 -3.45 -20.31
N PRO A 212 10.81 -3.51 -21.24
CA PRO A 212 10.72 -2.60 -22.39
C PRO A 212 10.74 -1.11 -22.02
N GLU A 213 10.28 -0.75 -20.81
CA GLU A 213 10.29 0.61 -20.29
C GLU A 213 11.70 1.23 -20.20
N LEU A 214 12.76 0.42 -20.23
CA LEU A 214 14.16 0.87 -20.29
C LEU A 214 14.50 1.62 -21.59
N LEU A 215 13.74 1.42 -22.67
CA LEU A 215 13.93 2.17 -23.92
C LEU A 215 13.50 3.64 -23.78
N ASN A 216 12.62 3.95 -22.82
CA ASN A 216 12.21 5.32 -22.55
C ASN A 216 13.28 6.03 -21.71
N GLN A 217 14.08 6.88 -22.35
CA GLN A 217 15.18 7.61 -21.72
C GLN A 217 14.76 8.52 -20.56
N LYS A 218 13.47 8.93 -20.47
CA LYS A 218 12.96 9.68 -19.30
C LYS A 218 13.17 8.91 -18.00
N ASN A 219 13.12 7.58 -18.05
CA ASN A 219 13.30 6.71 -16.88
C ASN A 219 14.76 6.61 -16.42
N TRP A 220 15.73 7.00 -17.26
CA TRP A 220 17.16 6.83 -16.96
C TRP A 220 17.66 7.75 -15.86
N LYS A 221 17.05 8.95 -15.74
CA LYS A 221 17.37 9.88 -14.66
C LYS A 221 17.05 9.24 -13.32
N THR A 222 15.84 8.71 -13.17
CA THR A 222 15.42 7.98 -11.98
C THR A 222 16.33 6.81 -11.65
N ILE A 223 16.82 6.08 -12.66
CA ILE A 223 17.72 4.94 -12.44
C ILE A 223 19.05 5.38 -11.82
N LYS A 224 19.62 6.48 -12.32
CA LYS A 224 20.89 7.03 -11.85
C LYS A 224 20.75 7.69 -10.47
N ASP A 225 19.63 8.35 -10.21
CA ASP A 225 19.38 9.08 -8.96
C ASP A 225 19.05 8.13 -7.78
N CYS A 226 18.47 6.95 -8.05
CA CYS A 226 18.13 5.98 -6.99
C CYS A 226 19.31 5.19 -6.44
N HIS A 227 20.33 4.90 -7.27
CA HIS A 227 21.44 4.05 -6.88
C HIS A 227 22.74 4.47 -7.59
N ASP A 228 23.72 4.96 -6.82
CA ASP A 228 25.01 5.43 -7.36
C ASP A 228 25.80 4.34 -8.09
N ASN A 229 25.58 3.07 -7.76
CA ASN A 229 26.25 1.94 -8.39
C ASN A 229 25.62 1.50 -9.71
N LEU A 230 24.40 1.95 -10.04
CA LEU A 230 23.75 1.55 -11.28
C LEU A 230 24.10 2.48 -12.43
N LYS A 231 24.41 1.88 -13.58
CA LYS A 231 24.57 2.58 -14.85
C LYS A 231 23.54 2.09 -15.85
N VAL A 232 23.16 2.96 -16.77
CA VAL A 232 22.20 2.67 -17.85
C VAL A 232 22.74 3.18 -19.18
N TRP A 233 22.57 2.38 -20.23
CA TRP A 233 22.99 2.72 -21.58
C TRP A 233 22.12 2.04 -22.65
N LEU A 234 22.30 2.44 -23.92
CA LEU A 234 21.62 1.89 -25.09
C LEU A 234 22.65 1.46 -26.13
N VAL A 235 22.49 0.26 -26.69
CA VAL A 235 23.20 -0.17 -27.89
C VAL A 235 22.22 -0.20 -29.06
N TYR A 236 22.66 0.30 -30.20
CA TYR A 236 21.93 0.28 -31.46
C TYR A 236 22.75 -0.42 -32.53
N ASN A 237 22.12 -1.30 -33.31
CA ASN A 237 22.74 -1.99 -34.44
C ASN A 237 21.69 -2.30 -35.51
N LYS A 238 21.90 -1.82 -36.74
CA LYS A 238 21.07 -2.12 -37.94
C LYS A 238 19.55 -2.07 -37.70
N GLY A 239 19.07 -0.97 -37.13
CA GLY A 239 17.62 -0.76 -36.90
C GLY A 239 17.08 -1.39 -35.62
N LYS A 240 17.87 -2.20 -34.90
CA LYS A 240 17.49 -2.75 -33.59
C LYS A 240 18.19 -1.98 -32.47
N SER A 241 17.51 -1.84 -31.33
CA SER A 241 18.08 -1.21 -30.13
C SER A 241 17.78 -2.03 -28.88
N ILE A 242 18.71 -2.02 -27.94
CA ILE A 242 18.54 -2.62 -26.62
C ILE A 242 19.07 -1.66 -25.55
N ALA A 243 18.22 -1.30 -24.59
CA ALA A 243 18.65 -0.57 -23.39
C ALA A 243 19.02 -1.58 -22.31
N TYR A 244 20.00 -1.25 -21.47
CA TYR A 244 20.45 -2.14 -20.41
C TYR A 244 20.90 -1.35 -19.18
N VAL A 245 20.72 -1.96 -18.02
CA VAL A 245 21.16 -1.45 -16.72
C VAL A 245 22.09 -2.47 -16.11
N TRP A 246 23.20 -2.00 -15.53
CA TRP A 246 24.15 -2.86 -14.83
C TRP A 246 24.64 -2.23 -13.54
N ASP A 247 24.99 -3.09 -12.59
CA ASP A 247 25.70 -2.72 -11.37
C ASP A 247 27.20 -2.60 -11.66
N LYS A 248 27.74 -1.38 -11.57
CA LYS A 248 29.15 -1.08 -11.86
C LYS A 248 30.11 -1.75 -10.87
N ASN A 249 29.61 -2.22 -9.73
CA ASN A 249 30.40 -2.99 -8.75
C ASN A 249 30.50 -4.48 -9.14
N ARG A 250 29.67 -4.95 -10.07
CA ARG A 250 29.62 -6.35 -10.52
C ARG A 250 30.09 -6.57 -11.96
N LEU A 251 29.91 -5.58 -12.82
CA LEU A 251 30.28 -5.63 -14.23
C LEU A 251 31.00 -4.36 -14.64
N THR A 252 32.08 -4.51 -15.40
CA THR A 252 32.72 -3.39 -16.08
C THR A 252 31.86 -2.88 -17.23
N ASP A 253 32.05 -1.63 -17.61
CA ASP A 253 31.33 -1.02 -18.74
C ASP A 253 31.52 -1.82 -20.05
N LYS A 254 32.70 -2.43 -20.24
CA LYS A 254 33.00 -3.26 -21.41
C LYS A 254 32.22 -4.58 -21.38
N GLU A 255 32.19 -5.28 -20.24
CA GLU A 255 31.46 -6.55 -20.10
C GLU A 255 29.95 -6.35 -20.24
N ALA A 256 29.40 -5.30 -19.62
CA ALA A 256 27.99 -4.96 -19.72
C ALA A 256 27.59 -4.67 -21.18
N ARG A 257 28.42 -3.90 -21.90
CA ARG A 257 28.21 -3.62 -23.32
C ARG A 257 28.27 -4.88 -24.18
N GLN A 258 29.27 -5.75 -23.99
CA GLN A 258 29.39 -7.01 -24.74
C GLN A 258 28.19 -7.92 -24.51
N LYS A 259 27.69 -8.01 -23.27
CA LYS A 259 26.45 -8.77 -22.96
C LYS A 259 25.23 -8.18 -23.66
N ALA A 260 25.09 -6.86 -23.69
CA ALA A 260 24.00 -6.19 -24.38
C ALA A 260 24.06 -6.40 -25.91
N GLU A 261 25.25 -6.28 -26.51
CA GLU A 261 25.49 -6.54 -27.93
C GLU A 261 25.15 -8.00 -28.31
N LEU A 262 25.56 -8.96 -27.48
CA LEU A 262 25.20 -10.37 -27.69
C LEU A 262 23.69 -10.58 -27.64
N LYS A 263 23.00 -9.97 -26.67
CA LYS A 263 21.53 -10.02 -26.58
C LYS A 263 20.87 -9.40 -27.81
N LEU A 264 21.37 -8.27 -28.29
CA LEU A 264 20.85 -7.59 -29.48
C LEU A 264 21.01 -8.43 -30.77
N LEU A 265 22.09 -9.21 -30.89
CA LEU A 265 22.31 -10.12 -32.01
C LEU A 265 21.33 -11.31 -32.02
N LEU A 266 20.80 -11.68 -30.85
CA LEU A 266 19.85 -12.77 -30.66
C LEU A 266 18.38 -12.32 -30.76
N MET A 267 18.12 -11.01 -30.88
CA MET A 267 16.81 -10.43 -31.20
C MET A 267 16.60 -10.40 -32.71
#